data_AF-A0A4Q3VCM2-F1
#
_entry.id   AF-A0A4Q3VCM2-F1
#
_cell.length_a   1.000
_cell.length_b   1.000
_cell.length_c   1.000
_cell.angle_alpha   90.00
_cell.angle_beta   90.00
_cell.angle_gamma   90.00
#
_symmetry.space_group_name_H-M   'P 1'
#
loop_
_entity.id
_entity.type
_entity.pdbx_description
1 polymer ?
#
loop_
_entity_poly.entity_id
_entity_poly.type
_entity_poly.pdbx_seq_one_letter_code
_entity_poly.pdbx_strand_id
1 'polypeptide(L)'
;MLVALCVLACLSLLVGRVSVPFDAWLSDDPKWAIITELRLPRTLLAMMIGGALGLAGAAMQGYTRNPLADPGVLGVSAMAALGAVLT
;
A
#
# COMPACT_ATOMS: atom_id res chain seq x y z
N MET A 1 -5.98 5.87 -14.41
CA MET A 1 -5.15 5.42 -13.26
C MET A 1 -5.54 6.08 -11.94
N LEU A 2 -5.61 7.41 -11.83
CA LEU A 2 -6.04 8.08 -10.58
C LEU A 2 -7.44 7.65 -10.12
N VAL A 3 -8.42 7.61 -11.03
CA VAL A 3 -9.78 7.12 -10.70
C VAL A 3 -9.76 5.70 -10.15
N ALA A 4 -9.00 4.80 -10.76
CA ALA A 4 -8.85 3.43 -10.28
C ALA A 4 -8.21 3.37 -8.88
N LEU A 5 -7.21 4.22 -8.62
CA LEU A 5 -6.55 4.31 -7.32
C LEU A 5 -7.52 4.81 -6.24
N CYS A 6 -8.33 5.82 -6.52
CA CYS A 6 -9.39 6.29 -5.63
C CYS A 6 -10.44 5.21 -5.36
N VAL A 7 -10.90 4.50 -6.40
CA VAL A 7 -11.89 3.42 -6.26
C VAL A 7 -11.34 2.28 -5.40
N LEU A 8 -10.10 1.85 -5.64
CA LEU A 8 -9.44 0.80 -4.86
C LEU A 8 -9.18 1.23 -3.42
N ALA A 9 -8.80 2.49 -3.18
CA ALA A 9 -8.64 3.03 -1.83
C ALA A 9 -9.97 3.03 -1.06
N CYS A 10 -11.06 3.48 -1.68
CA CYS A 10 -12.40 3.39 -1.09
C CYS A 10 -12.79 1.93 -0.80
N LEU A 11 -12.64 1.03 -1.78
CA LEU A 11 -12.89 -0.40 -1.58
C LEU A 11 -12.08 -0.98 -0.43
N SER A 12 -10.80 -0.61 -0.28
CA SER A 12 -9.95 -1.10 0.80
C SER A 12 -10.37 -0.59 2.19
N LEU A 13 -11.03 0.57 2.27
CA LEU A 13 -11.59 1.09 3.52
C LEU A 13 -12.93 0.42 3.88
N LEU A 14 -13.68 -0.04 2.88
CA LEU A 14 -14.98 -0.70 3.06
C LEU A 14 -14.83 -2.22 3.31
N VAL A 15 -13.90 -2.88 2.61
CA VAL A 15 -13.72 -4.34 2.62
C VAL A 15 -12.82 -4.79 3.77
N GLY A 16 -13.25 -5.80 4.52
CA GLY A 16 -12.47 -6.40 5.61
C GLY A 16 -13.32 -7.28 6.52
N ARG A 17 -12.66 -7.92 7.50
CA ARG A 17 -13.25 -8.96 8.35
C ARG A 17 -14.50 -8.52 9.11
N VAL A 18 -14.58 -7.24 9.47
CA VAL A 18 -15.73 -6.64 10.16
C VAL A 18 -16.42 -5.69 9.19
N SER A 19 -17.67 -5.99 8.84
CA SER A 19 -18.53 -5.06 8.12
C SER A 19 -18.93 -3.92 9.05
N VAL A 20 -18.51 -2.71 8.71
CA VAL A 20 -18.92 -1.48 9.40
C VAL A 20 -20.00 -0.84 8.54
N PRO A 21 -21.28 -0.86 8.96
CA PRO A 21 -22.35 -0.19 8.21
C PRO A 21 -22.10 1.33 8.20
N PHE A 22 -22.58 2.02 7.16
CA PHE A 22 -22.41 3.47 7.02
C PHE A 22 -22.99 4.27 8.20
N ASP A 23 -23.95 3.71 8.93
CA ASP A 23 -24.53 4.29 10.14
C ASP A 23 -23.51 4.37 11.30
N ALA A 24 -22.62 3.38 11.39
CA ALA A 24 -21.54 3.31 12.37
C ALA A 24 -20.33 4.21 12.01
N TRP A 25 -20.39 4.95 10.88
CA TRP A 25 -19.41 6.00 10.56
C TRP A 25 -19.78 7.36 11.17
N LEU A 26 -21.07 7.62 11.41
CA LEU A 26 -21.56 8.85 12.05
C LEU A 26 -21.85 8.66 13.55
N SER A 27 -21.94 7.41 13.99
CA SER A 27 -22.16 7.05 15.39
C SER A 27 -20.81 6.86 16.11
N ASP A 28 -20.74 7.19 17.41
CA ASP A 28 -19.55 7.00 18.27
C ASP A 28 -19.36 5.51 18.67
N ASP A 29 -19.40 4.64 17.66
CA ASP A 29 -19.34 3.19 17.79
C ASP A 29 -17.86 2.75 17.88
N PRO A 30 -17.46 1.87 18.82
CA PRO A 30 -16.08 1.39 18.93
C PRO A 30 -15.48 0.80 17.64
N LYS A 31 -16.33 0.38 16.70
CA LYS A 31 -15.93 -0.09 15.36
C LYS A 31 -15.26 0.98 14.51
N TRP A 32 -15.49 2.27 14.79
CA TRP A 32 -14.84 3.39 14.10
C TRP A 32 -13.31 3.37 14.28
N ALA A 33 -12.82 3.02 15.47
CA ALA A 33 -11.39 2.93 15.75
C ALA A 33 -10.67 1.91 14.83
N ILE A 34 -11.34 0.84 14.41
CA ILE A 34 -10.77 -0.15 13.47
C ILE A 34 -10.49 0.50 12.10
N ILE A 35 -11.33 1.43 11.68
CA ILE A 35 -11.15 2.14 10.41
C ILE A 35 -9.97 3.10 10.52
N THR A 36 -9.93 3.92 11.58
CA THR A 36 -8.92 4.98 11.75
C THR A 36 -7.55 4.44 12.15
N GLU A 37 -7.47 3.43 13.00
CA GLU A 37 -6.20 2.92 13.53
C GLU A 37 -5.64 1.72 12.75
N LEU A 38 -6.45 1.04 11.94
CA LEU A 38 -6.01 -0.15 11.22
C LEU A 38 -6.14 -0.02 9.70
N ARG A 39 -7.34 0.28 9.18
CA ARG A 39 -7.57 0.31 7.72
C ARG A 39 -6.96 1.52 7.04
N LEU A 40 -7.13 2.70 7.63
CA LEU A 40 -6.59 3.95 7.10
C LEU A 40 -5.06 3.95 7.05
N PRO A 41 -4.32 3.62 8.12
CA PRO A 41 -2.86 3.55 8.03
C PRO A 41 -2.39 2.46 7.06
N ARG A 42 -3.08 1.32 6.99
CA ARG A 42 -2.74 0.24 6.03
C ARG A 42 -2.93 0.67 4.58
N THR A 43 -4.02 1.36 4.26
CA THR A 43 -4.28 1.86 2.90
C THR A 43 -3.29 2.93 2.48
N LEU A 44 -2.97 3.88 3.36
CA LEU A 44 -1.92 4.86 3.14
C LEU A 44 -0.57 4.18 2.89
N LEU A 45 -0.20 3.21 3.73
CA LEU A 45 1.05 2.47 3.58
C LEU A 45 1.10 1.73 2.25
N ALA A 46 0.02 1.08 1.84
CA ALA A 46 -0.07 0.39 0.55
C ALA A 46 0.12 1.34 -0.64
N MET A 47 -0.49 2.53 -0.59
CA MET A 47 -0.32 3.55 -1.64
C MET A 47 1.11 4.09 -1.69
N MET A 48 1.72 4.36 -0.54
CA MET A 48 3.10 4.85 -0.46
C MET A 48 4.09 3.81 -0.97
N ILE A 49 3.98 2.54 -0.52
CA ILE A 49 4.85 1.45 -0.97
C ILE A 49 4.66 1.19 -2.47
N GLY A 50 3.43 1.10 -2.95
CA GLY A 50 3.14 0.89 -4.36
C GLY A 50 3.70 2.02 -5.25
N GLY A 51 3.56 3.28 -4.81
CA GLY A 51 4.14 4.43 -5.49
C GLY A 51 5.67 4.39 -5.52
N ALA A 52 6.30 4.08 -4.39
CA ALA A 52 7.76 3.97 -4.29
C ALA A 52 8.32 2.85 -5.18
N LEU A 53 7.67 1.68 -5.20
CA LEU A 53 8.07 0.56 -6.06
C LEU A 53 7.88 0.89 -7.55
N GLY A 54 6.78 1.55 -7.92
CA GLY A 54 6.54 1.98 -9.29
C GLY A 54 7.59 2.99 -9.78
N LEU A 55 7.95 3.96 -8.93
CA LEU A 55 9.01 4.94 -9.23
C LEU A 55 10.39 4.28 -9.31
N ALA A 56 10.71 3.36 -8.39
CA ALA A 56 11.97 2.62 -8.41
C ALA A 56 12.09 1.77 -9.70
N GLY A 57 11.02 1.09 -10.11
CA GLY A 57 10.96 0.37 -11.39
C GLY A 57 11.22 1.27 -12.58
N ALA A 58 10.51 2.40 -12.68
CA ALA A 58 10.69 3.36 -13.76
C ALA A 58 12.11 3.95 -13.80
N ALA A 59 12.70 4.25 -12.62
CA ALA A 59 14.06 4.74 -12.51
C ALA A 59 15.08 3.70 -12.97
N MET A 60 14.93 2.44 -12.57
CA MET A 60 15.82 1.35 -12.97
C MET A 60 15.73 1.05 -14.46
N GLN A 61 14.52 1.06 -15.03
CA GLN A 61 14.31 0.92 -16.47
C GLN A 61 14.99 2.06 -17.25
N GLY A 62 14.89 3.31 -16.76
CA GLY A 62 15.56 4.47 -17.36
C GLY A 62 17.08 4.41 -17.27
N TYR A 63 17.62 4.02 -16.11
CA TYR A 63 19.07 3.93 -15.88
C TYR A 63 19.71 2.82 -16.72
N THR A 64 19.12 1.63 -16.71
CA THR A 64 19.64 0.47 -17.45
C THR A 64 19.30 0.52 -18.94
N ARG A 65 18.38 1.41 -19.34
CA ARG A 65 17.77 1.44 -20.68
C ARG A 65 17.20 0.07 -21.10
N ASN A 66 16.75 -0.71 -20.12
CA ASN A 66 16.18 -2.03 -20.32
C ASN A 66 14.75 -2.05 -19.76
N PRO A 67 13.72 -2.20 -20.61
CA PRO A 67 12.32 -2.21 -20.15
C PRO A 67 11.99 -3.41 -19.25
N LEU A 68 12.86 -4.42 -19.17
CA LEU A 68 12.71 -5.60 -18.30
C LEU A 68 13.46 -5.46 -16.97
N ALA A 69 14.16 -4.35 -16.73
CA ALA A 69 14.84 -4.14 -15.45
C ALA A 69 13.84 -3.91 -14.33
N ASP A 70 13.96 -4.70 -13.27
CA ASP A 70 13.14 -4.61 -12.06
C ASP A 70 14.06 -4.51 -10.83
N PRO A 71 13.79 -3.60 -9.87
CA PRO A 71 14.61 -3.44 -8.67
C PRO A 71 14.69 -4.70 -7.79
N GLY A 72 13.67 -5.56 -7.81
CA GLY A 72 13.67 -6.83 -7.10
C GLY A 72 14.68 -7.83 -7.66
N VAL A 73 14.86 -7.85 -8.99
CA VAL A 73 15.85 -8.71 -9.68
C VAL A 73 17.29 -8.30 -9.34
N LEU A 74 17.51 -7.02 -9.01
CA LEU A 74 18.84 -6.49 -8.68
C LEU A 74 19.23 -6.66 -7.20
N GLY A 75 18.44 -7.38 -6.40
CA GLY A 75 18.79 -7.79 -5.04
C GLY A 75 18.36 -6.83 -3.92
N VAL A 76 17.60 -5.77 -4.24
CA VAL A 76 17.10 -4.81 -3.23
C VAL A 76 16.23 -5.50 -2.18
N SER A 77 15.35 -6.41 -2.61
CA SER A 77 14.48 -7.17 -1.71
C SER A 77 15.26 -8.12 -0.79
N ALA A 78 16.35 -8.71 -1.28
CA ALA A 78 17.19 -9.61 -0.49
C ALA A 78 17.93 -8.85 0.63
N MET A 79 18.44 -7.65 0.33
CA MET A 79 19.09 -6.81 1.33
C MET A 79 18.09 -6.22 2.34
N ALA A 80 16.87 -5.86 1.90
CA ALA A 80 15.81 -5.42 2.81
C ALA A 80 15.40 -6.53 3.78
N ALA A 81 15.27 -7.78 3.30
CA ALA A 81 14.96 -8.92 4.14
C ALA A 81 16.08 -9.22 5.16
N LEU A 82 17.35 -9.14 4.74
CA LEU A 82 18.49 -9.25 5.65
C LEU A 82 18.45 -8.16 6.74
N GLY A 83 18.22 -6.90 6.35
CA GLY A 83 18.10 -5.78 7.28
C GLY A 83 16.99 -5.98 8.31
N ALA A 84 15.82 -6.46 7.88
CA ALA A 84 14.69 -6.74 8.77
C ALA A 84 14.95 -7.87 9.78
N VAL A 85 15.84 -8.83 9.48
CA VAL A 85 16.24 -9.89 10.41
C VAL A 85 17.30 -9.40 11.41
N LEU A 86 18.13 -8.44 11.00
CA LEU A 86 19.19 -7.89 11.85
C LEU A 86 18.68 -6.90 12.91
N THR A 87 17.49 -6.35 12.73
CA THR A 87 16.82 -5.40 13.66
C THR A 87 15.80 -6.09 14.53
#